data_AF-A0A3C0Z1I6-F1
#
_entry.id   AF-A0A3C0Z1I6-F1
#
_cell.length_a   1.000
_cell.length_b   1.000
_cell.length_c   1.000
_cell.angle_alpha   90.00
_cell.angle_beta   90.00
_cell.angle_gamma   90.00
#
_symmetry.space_group_name_H-M   'P 1'
#
loop_
_entity.id
_entity.type
_entity.pdbx_description
1 polymer ?
#
loop_
_entity_poly.entity_id
_entity_poly.type
_entity_poly.pdbx_seq_one_letter_code
_entity_poly.pdbx_strand_id
1 'polypeptide(L)'
;MGVTLISVIFWPGISKTLRTIDRECNNGTTDGQPSRVTHRVARVFWRVYHSAHKARGCDGLLLQPRRDGMLVDRSKCVGSGNCVAVCPMGAIHVDGDRAFINQDECVECGACIRFVTSEDAPTWLIRSARRLVSFFNLKYDHPLDVCPTGALYWPEFEWPRSLRAQFSDPVSVHPSTGVGGRGTEEIKTNDATNRIPPGSAGILVEFGRPGVGCRFREVQKVTRALAGVDDLSFEPNNPVTVLMSDQATGDLDPAVLNEKFLSCILETMMPLERAPEVLEIIQNIAPELDTVISIDINARCGPDGEIPYEAIVDEAGFTMRPNGKTNLGLARMIEPQEEVA
;
A
#
# COMPACT_ATOMS: atom_id res chain seq x y z
N MET A 1 -3.32 19.44 -26.76
CA MET A 1 -4.20 18.26 -26.91
C MET A 1 -3.85 17.30 -25.81
N GLY A 2 -4.72 17.18 -24.82
CA GLY A 2 -4.36 16.52 -23.57
C GLY A 2 -4.84 15.09 -23.43
N VAL A 3 -4.19 14.38 -22.52
CA VAL A 3 -4.67 13.09 -22.05
C VAL A 3 -5.07 13.30 -20.61
N THR A 4 -6.33 13.04 -20.28
CA THR A 4 -6.84 13.16 -18.92
C THR A 4 -6.63 11.82 -18.18
N LEU A 5 -6.06 11.82 -16.98
CA LEU A 5 -5.92 10.67 -16.07
C LEU A 5 -6.82 10.85 -14.85
N ILE A 6 -7.94 10.13 -14.77
CA ILE A 6 -8.93 10.31 -13.68
C ILE A 6 -8.99 9.07 -12.79
N SER A 7 -8.77 9.27 -11.49
CA SER A 7 -8.91 8.24 -10.47
C SER A 7 -10.37 7.97 -10.10
N VAL A 8 -10.80 6.74 -10.27
CA VAL A 8 -12.10 6.21 -9.88
C VAL A 8 -11.91 5.33 -8.65
N ILE A 9 -12.45 5.77 -7.53
CA ILE A 9 -12.44 5.02 -6.27
C ILE A 9 -13.67 4.11 -6.26
N PHE A 10 -13.46 2.80 -6.30
CA PHE A 10 -14.53 1.80 -6.16
C PHE A 10 -14.53 1.22 -4.73
N TRP A 11 -15.72 1.07 -4.15
CA TRP A 11 -15.90 0.58 -2.78
C TRP A 11 -16.94 -0.54 -2.75
N PRO A 12 -16.53 -1.82 -2.82
CA PRO A 12 -17.42 -2.93 -2.54
C PRO A 12 -17.18 -3.43 -1.11
N GLY A 13 -18.13 -3.18 -0.20
CA GLY A 13 -18.41 -4.15 0.87
C GLY A 13 -17.85 -3.90 2.28
N ILE A 14 -18.27 -2.82 2.95
CA ILE A 14 -18.25 -2.76 4.44
C ILE A 14 -19.60 -3.18 5.07
N SER A 15 -20.58 -3.60 4.27
CA SER A 15 -21.96 -3.73 4.77
C SER A 15 -22.37 -5.12 5.29
N LYS A 16 -21.52 -6.16 5.18
CA LYS A 16 -21.83 -7.51 5.69
C LYS A 16 -21.12 -7.89 6.99
N THR A 17 -19.96 -7.30 7.32
CA THR A 17 -19.22 -7.67 8.55
C THR A 17 -19.67 -6.87 9.78
N LEU A 18 -20.17 -5.64 9.60
CA LEU A 18 -20.64 -4.80 10.71
C LEU A 18 -22.08 -5.12 11.15
N ARG A 19 -22.91 -5.71 10.27
CA ARG A 19 -24.31 -6.05 10.61
C ARG A 19 -24.47 -7.32 11.45
N THR A 20 -23.42 -8.13 11.59
CA THR A 20 -23.43 -9.32 12.45
C THR A 20 -23.01 -8.99 13.89
N ILE A 21 -22.25 -7.90 14.09
CA ILE A 21 -21.77 -7.49 15.42
C ILE A 21 -22.81 -6.64 16.16
N ASP A 22 -23.62 -5.86 15.44
CA ASP A 22 -24.59 -4.96 16.07
C ASP A 22 -25.92 -5.63 16.48
N ARG A 23 -26.16 -6.86 16.01
CA ARG A 23 -27.42 -7.58 16.27
C ARG A 23 -27.40 -8.41 17.56
N GLU A 24 -26.21 -8.66 18.14
CA GLU A 24 -26.07 -9.39 19.41
C GLU A 24 -25.87 -8.47 20.62
N CYS A 25 -25.57 -7.17 20.43
CA CYS A 25 -25.36 -6.23 21.53
C CYS A 25 -26.63 -5.51 22.03
N ASN A 26 -27.75 -5.54 21.28
CA ASN A 26 -28.90 -4.64 21.53
C ASN A 26 -30.16 -5.28 22.13
N ASN A 27 -30.11 -6.53 22.61
CA ASN A 27 -31.23 -7.15 23.34
C ASN A 27 -30.85 -7.43 24.80
N GLY A 28 -31.03 -6.44 25.67
CA GLY A 28 -30.83 -6.59 27.12
C GLY A 28 -31.09 -5.29 27.88
N THR A 29 -32.36 -5.04 28.19
CA THR A 29 -32.94 -3.88 28.88
C THR A 29 -32.45 -3.63 30.32
N THR A 30 -32.20 -2.35 30.60
CA THR A 30 -32.53 -1.52 31.79
C THR A 30 -32.30 -2.00 33.23
N ASP A 31 -31.78 -1.05 34.02
CA ASP A 31 -31.83 -0.86 35.48
C ASP A 31 -30.81 -1.53 36.41
N GLY A 32 -30.14 -0.67 37.20
CA GLY A 32 -29.68 -0.96 38.56
C GLY A 32 -28.21 -1.39 38.73
N GLN A 33 -27.46 -0.56 39.47
CA GLN A 33 -26.15 -0.73 40.14
C GLN A 33 -25.31 -2.03 39.96
N PRO A 34 -23.96 -1.91 39.89
CA PRO A 34 -23.09 -3.05 39.58
C PRO A 34 -22.97 -4.02 40.75
N SER A 35 -23.59 -5.20 40.64
CA SER A 35 -23.33 -6.35 41.51
C SER A 35 -22.14 -7.17 40.98
N ARG A 36 -21.48 -7.91 41.88
CA ARG A 36 -20.19 -8.64 41.76
C ARG A 36 -20.07 -9.71 40.65
N VAL A 37 -20.88 -9.67 39.60
CA VAL A 37 -20.88 -10.62 38.47
C VAL A 37 -20.00 -10.14 37.29
N THR A 38 -19.62 -8.86 37.26
CA THR A 38 -18.77 -8.27 36.20
C THR A 38 -17.35 -8.85 36.12
N HIS A 39 -16.86 -9.53 37.17
CA HIS A 39 -15.54 -10.16 37.16
C HIS A 39 -15.46 -11.56 36.55
N ARG A 40 -16.60 -12.24 36.29
CA ARG A 40 -16.62 -13.56 35.64
C ARG A 40 -16.83 -13.45 34.14
N VAL A 41 -17.70 -12.54 33.67
CA VAL A 41 -17.91 -12.32 32.23
C VAL A 41 -16.68 -11.65 31.61
N ALA A 42 -16.04 -10.68 32.29
CA ALA A 42 -14.77 -10.11 31.83
C ALA A 42 -13.63 -11.15 31.76
N ARG A 43 -13.66 -12.18 32.61
CA ARG A 43 -12.68 -13.28 32.58
C ARG A 43 -12.94 -14.26 31.43
N VAL A 44 -14.20 -14.45 31.06
CA VAL A 44 -14.58 -15.25 29.89
C VAL A 44 -14.30 -14.48 28.60
N PHE A 45 -14.61 -13.17 28.55
CA PHE A 45 -14.25 -12.30 27.42
C PHE A 45 -12.74 -12.18 27.24
N TRP A 46 -11.97 -12.02 28.33
CA TRP A 46 -10.51 -12.02 28.26
C TRP A 46 -9.96 -13.39 27.83
N ARG A 47 -10.55 -14.51 28.29
CA ARG A 47 -10.16 -15.85 27.84
C ARG A 47 -10.52 -16.12 26.39
N VAL A 48 -11.65 -15.64 25.89
CA VAL A 48 -12.06 -15.78 24.49
C VAL A 48 -11.23 -14.86 23.59
N TYR A 49 -10.94 -13.62 24.02
CA TYR A 49 -10.05 -12.69 23.33
C TYR A 49 -8.61 -13.20 23.29
N HIS A 50 -8.09 -13.77 24.39
CA HIS A 50 -6.78 -14.42 24.40
C HIS A 50 -6.77 -15.73 23.62
N SER A 51 -7.81 -16.56 23.67
CA SER A 51 -7.89 -17.79 22.87
C SER A 51 -7.99 -17.49 21.37
N ALA A 52 -8.64 -16.40 20.96
CA ALA A 52 -8.66 -15.94 19.57
C ALA A 52 -7.28 -15.40 19.13
N HIS A 53 -6.53 -14.74 20.01
CA HIS A 53 -5.12 -14.37 19.75
C HIS A 53 -4.17 -15.58 19.77
N LYS A 54 -4.46 -16.59 20.59
CA LYS A 54 -3.68 -17.83 20.69
C LYS A 54 -3.85 -18.72 19.45
N ALA A 55 -5.05 -18.73 18.87
CA ALA A 55 -5.33 -19.40 17.60
C ALA A 55 -4.67 -18.73 16.38
N ARG A 56 -4.18 -17.49 16.52
CA ARG A 56 -3.37 -16.77 15.52
C ARG A 56 -1.85 -16.98 15.69
N GLY A 57 -1.42 -17.93 16.53
CA GLY A 57 -0.01 -18.29 16.63
C GLY A 57 0.87 -17.24 17.31
N CYS A 58 0.37 -16.54 18.34
CA CYS A 58 1.17 -15.58 19.10
C CYS A 58 1.91 -16.16 20.32
N ASP A 59 1.89 -17.48 20.55
CA ASP A 59 2.77 -18.15 21.53
C ASP A 59 4.03 -18.62 20.81
N GLY A 60 5.00 -17.71 20.62
CA GLY A 60 6.27 -18.03 19.99
C GLY A 60 7.02 -16.91 19.26
N LEU A 61 6.70 -15.63 19.48
CA LEU A 61 7.43 -14.52 18.84
C LEU A 61 8.73 -14.17 19.57
N LEU A 62 9.58 -15.16 19.83
CA LEU A 62 11.02 -14.98 20.05
C LEU A 62 11.76 -15.16 18.71
N LEU A 63 11.38 -14.38 17.69
CA LEU A 63 12.08 -14.34 16.42
C LEU A 63 12.46 -12.90 16.09
N GLN A 64 13.73 -12.57 16.29
CA GLN A 64 14.49 -11.96 15.20
C GLN A 64 15.78 -12.77 15.04
N PRO A 65 16.28 -13.03 13.80
CA PRO A 65 15.98 -12.26 12.59
C PRO A 65 15.85 -13.10 11.29
N ARG A 66 14.86 -12.77 10.44
CA ARG A 66 15.28 -12.47 9.07
C ARG A 66 15.94 -11.09 9.14
N ARG A 67 17.23 -10.98 8.75
CA ARG A 67 18.04 -9.74 8.87
C ARG A 67 17.83 -8.77 7.71
N ASP A 68 16.87 -9.08 6.85
CA ASP A 68 16.64 -8.54 5.52
C ASP A 68 15.65 -7.36 5.51
N GLY A 69 15.28 -6.77 6.66
CA GLY A 69 14.26 -5.71 6.75
C GLY A 69 14.52 -4.64 7.80
N MET A 70 13.60 -3.70 7.98
CA MET A 70 13.72 -2.63 9.00
C MET A 70 13.82 -3.21 10.42
N LEU A 71 14.82 -2.77 11.20
CA LEU A 71 15.11 -3.31 12.54
C LEU A 71 15.06 -2.26 13.65
N VAL A 72 14.93 -2.75 14.88
CA VAL A 72 15.07 -1.97 16.12
C VAL A 72 16.24 -2.54 16.92
N ASP A 73 17.25 -1.70 17.18
CA ASP A 73 18.30 -2.03 18.13
C ASP A 73 17.72 -2.06 19.55
N ARG A 74 17.49 -3.27 20.06
CA ARG A 74 16.94 -3.50 21.40
C ARG A 74 17.88 -3.02 22.52
N SER A 75 19.18 -2.95 22.26
CA SER A 75 20.16 -2.47 23.24
C SER A 75 20.01 -0.97 23.44
N LYS A 76 19.70 -0.22 22.36
CA LYS A 76 19.47 1.23 22.37
C LYS A 76 18.05 1.63 22.71
N CYS A 77 17.05 0.92 22.20
CA CYS A 77 15.64 1.32 22.32
C CYS A 77 15.22 1.56 23.78
N VAL A 78 14.51 2.67 24.00
CA VAL A 78 13.99 3.09 25.30
C VAL A 78 12.46 3.06 25.38
N GLY A 79 11.80 2.60 24.30
CA GLY A 79 10.34 2.54 24.23
C GLY A 79 9.70 3.93 24.31
N SER A 80 10.16 4.90 23.50
CA SER A 80 9.49 6.21 23.38
C SER A 80 8.12 6.08 22.69
N GLY A 81 8.00 5.18 21.72
CA GLY A 81 6.75 4.92 20.98
C GLY A 81 6.51 5.86 19.80
N ASN A 82 7.35 6.88 19.59
CA ASN A 82 7.22 7.84 18.49
C ASN A 82 7.18 7.19 17.10
N CYS A 83 7.96 6.13 16.90
CA CYS A 83 7.97 5.35 15.66
C CYS A 83 6.62 4.65 15.35
N VAL A 84 5.79 4.39 16.36
CA VAL A 84 4.46 3.77 16.17
C VAL A 84 3.53 4.74 15.46
N ALA A 85 3.54 6.01 15.84
CA ALA A 85 2.62 7.02 15.30
C ALA A 85 2.85 7.33 13.82
N VAL A 86 4.08 7.15 13.33
CA VAL A 86 4.46 7.49 11.95
C VAL A 86 4.45 6.28 11.00
N CYS A 87 4.16 5.07 11.50
CA CYS A 87 4.13 3.89 10.66
C CYS A 87 2.78 3.79 9.92
N PRO A 88 2.73 4.02 8.59
CA PRO A 88 1.45 3.99 7.86
C PRO A 88 0.82 2.60 7.85
N MET A 89 1.64 1.55 7.93
CA MET A 89 1.18 0.15 7.96
C MET A 89 0.76 -0.33 9.35
N GLY A 90 0.96 0.49 10.40
CA GLY A 90 0.78 0.03 11.78
C GLY A 90 1.68 -1.15 12.18
N ALA A 91 2.78 -1.37 11.46
CA ALA A 91 3.66 -2.52 11.64
C ALA A 91 4.58 -2.43 12.88
N ILE A 92 4.62 -1.27 13.55
CA ILE A 92 5.48 -1.03 14.72
C ILE A 92 4.63 -1.05 15.99
N HIS A 93 5.07 -1.82 16.98
CA HIS A 93 4.43 -1.91 18.29
C HIS A 93 5.45 -1.71 19.41
N VAL A 94 5.01 -1.24 20.58
CA VAL A 94 5.83 -1.24 21.78
C VAL A 94 5.29 -2.30 22.73
N ASP A 95 6.14 -3.25 23.08
CA ASP A 95 5.86 -4.26 24.11
C ASP A 95 6.82 -4.05 25.29
N GLY A 96 6.25 -3.79 26.45
CA GLY A 96 7.00 -3.33 27.63
C GLY A 96 7.78 -2.04 27.35
N ASP A 97 9.10 -2.12 27.36
CA ASP A 97 10.01 -0.99 27.20
C ASP A 97 10.75 -0.96 25.85
N ARG A 98 10.35 -1.79 24.87
CA ARG A 98 11.01 -1.90 23.56
C ARG A 98 10.01 -1.89 22.41
N ALA A 99 10.42 -1.28 21.30
CA ALA A 99 9.69 -1.36 20.04
C ALA A 99 10.03 -2.67 19.30
N PHE A 100 9.05 -3.19 18.58
CA PHE A 100 9.12 -4.34 17.68
C PHE A 100 8.50 -3.96 16.34
N ILE A 101 9.04 -4.50 15.25
CA ILE A 101 8.54 -4.29 13.89
C ILE A 101 8.07 -5.63 13.35
N ASN A 102 6.79 -5.74 13.02
CA ASN A 102 6.22 -6.86 12.31
C ASN A 102 6.80 -6.90 10.89
N GLN A 103 7.73 -7.84 10.68
CA GLN A 103 8.45 -8.00 9.43
C GLN A 103 7.57 -8.49 8.27
N ASP A 104 6.40 -9.06 8.56
CA ASP A 104 5.46 -9.47 7.52
C ASP A 104 4.58 -8.32 7.02
N GLU A 105 4.31 -7.34 7.89
CA GLU A 105 3.46 -6.17 7.59
C GLU A 105 4.24 -4.91 7.21
N CYS A 106 5.51 -4.82 7.60
CA CYS A 106 6.39 -3.73 7.19
C CYS A 106 6.56 -3.76 5.66
N VAL A 107 6.42 -2.60 5.03
CA VAL A 107 6.61 -2.43 3.58
C VAL A 107 7.86 -1.60 3.27
N GLU A 108 8.74 -1.44 4.26
CA GLU A 108 10.05 -0.80 4.07
C GLU A 108 9.89 0.60 3.44
N CYS A 109 8.88 1.35 3.87
CA CYS A 109 8.61 2.69 3.34
C CYS A 109 9.53 3.77 3.90
N GLY A 110 10.31 3.51 4.96
CA GLY A 110 11.25 4.46 5.55
C GLY A 110 10.64 5.63 6.31
N ALA A 111 9.32 5.72 6.42
CA ALA A 111 8.65 6.78 7.17
C ALA A 111 9.17 6.88 8.61
N CYS A 112 9.35 5.74 9.29
CA CYS A 112 9.79 5.72 10.68
C CYS A 112 11.20 6.29 10.90
N ILE A 113 12.16 6.03 10.00
CA ILE A 113 13.53 6.55 10.16
C ILE A 113 13.68 8.00 9.64
N ARG A 114 12.80 8.44 8.73
CA ARG A 114 12.82 9.79 8.19
C ARG A 114 12.08 10.81 9.06
N PHE A 115 10.93 10.43 9.61
CA PHE A 115 10.12 11.32 10.45
C PHE A 115 10.51 11.27 11.92
N VAL A 116 11.21 10.23 12.38
CA VAL A 116 11.70 10.13 13.75
C VAL A 116 13.23 10.25 13.74
N THR A 117 13.70 11.49 13.87
CA THR A 117 15.13 11.85 13.89
C THR A 117 15.84 11.30 15.12
N SER A 118 17.14 10.99 15.02
CA SER A 118 17.92 10.53 16.18
C SER A 118 18.61 11.69 16.88
N GLU A 119 18.60 11.68 18.22
CA GLU A 119 19.48 12.52 19.05
C GLU A 119 20.74 11.77 19.54
N ASP A 120 20.81 10.45 19.32
CA ASP A 120 21.92 9.58 19.72
C ASP A 120 22.36 9.70 21.19
N ALA A 121 21.42 10.07 22.08
CA ALA A 121 21.68 10.21 23.50
C ALA A 121 22.10 8.87 24.13
N PRO A 122 23.01 8.88 25.13
CA PRO A 122 23.44 7.67 25.80
C PRO A 122 22.26 6.90 26.41
N THR A 123 22.08 5.64 26.02
CA THR A 123 20.92 4.83 26.43
C THR A 123 20.77 4.72 27.95
N TRP A 124 21.89 4.60 28.68
CA TRP A 124 21.88 4.52 30.14
C TRP A 124 21.33 5.81 30.78
N LEU A 125 21.62 6.98 30.19
CA LEU A 125 21.18 8.27 30.68
C LEU A 125 19.66 8.40 30.54
N ILE A 126 19.13 8.10 29.35
CA ILE A 126 17.69 8.16 29.09
C ILE A 126 16.92 7.16 29.94
N ARG A 127 17.41 5.91 30.08
CA ARG A 127 16.79 4.90 30.95
C ARG A 127 16.79 5.31 32.41
N SER A 128 17.87 5.89 32.90
CA SER A 128 17.99 6.36 34.29
C SER A 128 17.05 7.53 34.55
N ALA A 129 17.02 8.52 33.65
CA ALA A 129 16.10 9.65 33.72
C ALA A 129 14.63 9.20 33.74
N ARG A 130 14.24 8.32 32.80
CA ARG A 130 12.88 7.75 32.74
C ARG A 130 12.49 7.03 34.03
N ARG A 131 13.41 6.25 34.62
CA ARG A 131 13.18 5.56 35.90
C ARG A 131 13.01 6.54 37.06
N LEU A 132 13.85 7.58 37.11
CA LEU A 132 13.79 8.61 38.15
C LEU A 132 12.48 9.40 38.07
N VAL A 133 12.06 9.87 36.90
CA VAL A 133 10.81 10.63 36.77
C VAL A 133 9.58 9.76 36.98
N SER A 134 9.62 8.49 36.55
CA SER A 134 8.53 7.52 36.80
C SER A 134 8.32 7.26 38.28
N PHE A 135 9.37 7.31 39.12
CA PHE A 135 9.23 7.21 40.58
C PHE A 135 8.37 8.36 41.15
N PHE A 136 8.39 9.53 40.52
CA PHE A 136 7.56 10.68 40.88
C PHE A 136 6.20 10.71 40.15
N ASN A 137 5.79 9.61 39.49
CA ASN A 137 4.61 9.54 38.62
C ASN A 137 4.62 10.58 37.48
N LEU A 138 5.81 11.02 37.07
CA LEU A 138 6.00 11.90 35.91
C LEU A 138 6.34 11.04 34.69
N LYS A 139 5.80 11.44 33.53
CA LYS A 139 6.16 10.84 32.25
C LYS A 139 7.27 11.66 31.61
N TYR A 140 8.35 10.99 31.22
CA TYR A 140 9.32 11.62 30.35
C TYR A 140 8.65 11.83 28.98
N ASP A 141 8.44 13.09 28.60
CA ASP A 141 7.85 13.48 27.32
C ASP A 141 8.97 13.92 26.36
N HIS A 142 9.17 13.16 25.29
CA HIS A 142 10.07 13.55 24.20
C HIS A 142 9.24 14.12 23.05
N PRO A 143 9.79 15.05 22.24
CA PRO A 143 9.18 15.45 20.99
C PRO A 143 8.77 14.23 20.14
N LEU A 144 7.61 14.30 19.49
CA LEU A 144 7.00 13.17 18.76
C LEU A 144 7.81 12.71 17.54
N ASP A 145 8.73 13.53 17.07
CA ASP A 145 9.59 13.36 15.90
C ASP A 145 11.02 12.96 16.27
N VAL A 146 11.26 12.54 17.52
CA VAL A 146 12.60 12.20 18.02
C VAL A 146 12.68 10.78 18.58
N CYS A 147 13.73 10.05 18.17
CA CYS A 147 14.22 8.85 18.82
C CYS A 147 15.40 9.25 19.70
N PRO A 148 15.28 9.21 21.04
CA PRO A 148 16.30 9.75 21.92
C PRO A 148 17.66 9.07 21.75
N THR A 149 17.66 7.79 21.40
CA THR A 149 18.87 6.94 21.41
C THR A 149 19.24 6.40 20.03
N GLY A 150 18.53 6.77 18.96
CA GLY A 150 18.79 6.24 17.62
C GLY A 150 18.65 4.73 17.50
N ALA A 151 17.49 4.20 17.91
CA ALA A 151 17.28 2.76 17.96
C ALA A 151 16.75 2.14 16.64
N LEU A 152 16.30 2.95 15.69
CA LEU A 152 15.84 2.47 14.38
C LEU A 152 17.03 2.24 13.45
N TYR A 153 17.01 1.13 12.71
CA TYR A 153 18.08 0.77 11.78
C TYR A 153 17.52 0.30 10.44
N TRP A 154 18.03 0.91 9.37
CA TRP A 154 17.72 0.60 7.99
C TRP A 154 18.91 -0.14 7.34
N PRO A 155 18.84 -1.48 7.20
CA PRO A 155 19.84 -2.22 6.46
C PRO A 155 19.66 -2.09 4.95
N GLU A 156 20.63 -2.59 4.21
CA GLU A 156 20.45 -2.94 2.80
C GLU A 156 19.56 -4.18 2.68
N PHE A 157 18.63 -4.18 1.74
CA PHE A 157 17.68 -5.27 1.55
C PHE A 157 18.09 -6.14 0.36
N GLU A 158 18.10 -7.45 0.57
CA GLU A 158 18.28 -8.41 -0.53
C GLU A 158 16.97 -8.60 -1.31
N TRP A 159 17.08 -8.97 -2.58
CA TRP A 159 15.92 -9.37 -3.37
C TRP A 159 15.35 -10.69 -2.84
N PRO A 160 14.01 -10.89 -2.77
CA PRO A 160 12.93 -10.02 -3.26
C PRO A 160 12.47 -8.95 -2.27
N ARG A 161 12.98 -8.93 -1.04
CA ARG A 161 12.53 -8.01 0.01
C ARG A 161 12.78 -6.54 -0.31
N SER A 162 13.83 -6.25 -1.07
CA SER A 162 14.10 -4.90 -1.60
C SER A 162 12.93 -4.32 -2.41
N LEU A 163 12.06 -5.16 -3.00
CA LEU A 163 10.86 -4.71 -3.72
C LEU A 163 9.91 -3.94 -2.81
N ARG A 164 9.80 -4.30 -1.53
CA ARG A 164 8.93 -3.60 -0.59
C ARG A 164 9.27 -2.10 -0.53
N ALA A 165 10.56 -1.80 -0.41
CA ALA A 165 11.06 -0.43 -0.42
C ALA A 165 10.85 0.23 -1.78
N GLN A 166 11.12 -0.46 -2.89
CA GLN A 166 10.94 0.11 -4.23
C GLN A 166 9.50 0.57 -4.50
N PHE A 167 8.49 -0.18 -4.04
CA PHE A 167 7.08 0.18 -4.22
C PHE A 167 6.51 1.05 -3.08
N SER A 168 7.25 1.33 -2.01
CA SER A 168 6.71 2.01 -0.83
C SER A 168 7.49 3.25 -0.39
N ASP A 169 8.78 3.31 -0.69
CA ASP A 169 9.63 4.44 -0.37
C ASP A 169 9.62 5.47 -1.51
N PRO A 170 9.09 6.69 -1.30
CA PRO A 170 9.11 7.75 -2.31
C PRO A 170 10.50 8.14 -2.84
N VAL A 171 11.58 7.79 -2.13
CA VAL A 171 12.96 8.12 -2.54
C VAL A 171 13.63 6.96 -3.29
N SER A 172 13.05 5.76 -3.24
CA SER A 172 13.59 4.61 -3.97
C SER A 172 13.33 4.73 -5.47
N VAL A 173 14.33 4.34 -6.26
CA VAL A 173 14.23 4.23 -7.71
C VAL A 173 14.19 2.74 -8.06
N HIS A 174 13.34 2.35 -8.99
CA HIS A 174 13.30 0.97 -9.49
C HIS A 174 14.57 0.70 -10.31
N PRO A 175 15.43 -0.26 -9.90
CA PRO A 175 16.69 -0.52 -10.60
C PRO A 175 16.50 -0.97 -12.05
N SER A 176 15.37 -1.62 -12.34
CA SER A 176 15.04 -2.15 -13.67
C SER A 176 14.55 -1.09 -14.66
N THR A 177 13.85 -0.05 -14.20
CA THR A 177 13.24 0.95 -15.09
C THR A 177 13.96 2.30 -15.04
N GLY A 178 14.78 2.55 -14.01
CA GLY A 178 15.45 3.84 -13.80
C GLY A 178 14.49 4.99 -13.46
N VAL A 179 13.19 4.70 -13.34
CA VAL A 179 12.14 5.67 -13.02
C VAL A 179 11.87 5.65 -11.53
N GLY A 180 11.86 6.83 -10.91
CA GLY A 180 11.36 7.01 -9.55
C GLY A 180 9.84 7.08 -9.53
N GLY A 181 9.18 6.28 -8.71
CA GLY A 181 7.71 6.24 -8.64
C GLY A 181 7.15 4.82 -8.60
N ARG A 182 5.82 4.68 -8.52
CA ARG A 182 5.12 3.38 -8.42
C ARG A 182 4.52 2.87 -9.73
N GLY A 183 4.72 3.65 -10.80
CA GLY A 183 4.27 3.45 -12.16
C GLY A 183 5.23 4.18 -13.10
N THR A 184 4.91 4.30 -14.38
CA THR A 184 5.80 4.88 -15.36
C THR A 184 5.66 6.40 -15.51
N GLU A 185 6.50 6.97 -16.38
CA GLU A 185 6.39 8.35 -16.87
C GLU A 185 5.61 8.40 -18.20
N GLU A 186 4.92 7.33 -18.59
CA GLU A 186 4.25 7.18 -19.90
C GLU A 186 3.26 8.31 -20.13
N ILE A 187 2.32 8.48 -19.21
CA ILE A 187 1.23 9.42 -19.42
C ILE A 187 1.69 10.86 -19.32
N LYS A 188 2.62 11.12 -18.40
CA LYS A 188 3.16 12.46 -18.12
C LYS A 188 3.98 13.02 -19.28
N THR A 189 4.48 12.14 -20.14
CA THR A 189 5.30 12.51 -21.29
C THR A 189 4.60 12.27 -22.63
N ASN A 190 3.31 11.90 -22.63
CA ASN A 190 2.60 11.52 -23.86
C ASN A 190 2.53 12.65 -24.90
N ASP A 191 2.61 13.92 -24.49
CA ASP A 191 2.68 15.04 -25.44
C ASP A 191 4.02 15.12 -26.19
N ALA A 192 5.08 14.54 -25.62
CA ALA A 192 6.38 14.41 -26.26
C ALA A 192 6.54 13.04 -26.96
N THR A 193 6.00 11.97 -26.39
CA THR A 193 6.31 10.58 -26.78
C THR A 193 5.22 9.92 -27.63
N ASN A 194 3.98 10.41 -27.58
CA ASN A 194 2.82 9.84 -28.28
C ASN A 194 2.62 8.32 -28.05
N ARG A 195 2.90 7.85 -26.83
CA ARG A 195 2.70 6.47 -26.37
C ARG A 195 1.24 6.01 -26.39
N ILE A 196 0.29 6.93 -26.18
CA ILE A 196 -1.16 6.72 -26.27
C ILE A 196 -1.66 7.50 -27.50
N PRO A 197 -1.65 6.89 -28.70
CA PRO A 197 -2.16 7.50 -29.91
C PRO A 197 -3.69 7.67 -29.89
N PRO A 198 -4.27 8.47 -30.81
CA PRO A 198 -5.71 8.53 -30.99
C PRO A 198 -6.34 7.14 -31.19
N GLY A 199 -7.48 6.88 -30.56
CA GLY A 199 -8.17 5.58 -30.62
C GLY A 199 -7.62 4.51 -29.67
N SER A 200 -6.56 4.80 -28.91
CA SER A 200 -6.08 3.93 -27.84
C SER A 200 -6.47 4.44 -26.46
N ALA A 201 -6.50 3.54 -25.49
CA ALA A 201 -6.70 3.83 -24.09
C ALA A 201 -5.69 3.06 -23.23
N GLY A 202 -5.37 3.63 -22.07
CA GLY A 202 -4.69 2.94 -20.99
C GLY A 202 -5.59 2.85 -19.77
N ILE A 203 -5.70 1.67 -19.18
CA ILE A 203 -6.40 1.44 -17.91
C ILE A 203 -5.35 1.02 -16.90
N LEU A 204 -5.32 1.74 -15.78
CA LEU A 204 -4.39 1.53 -14.71
C LEU A 204 -5.15 1.07 -13.48
N VAL A 205 -4.59 0.08 -12.78
CA VAL A 205 -5.12 -0.41 -11.51
C VAL A 205 -4.11 -0.08 -10.42
N GLU A 206 -4.45 0.89 -9.58
CA GLU A 206 -3.64 1.27 -8.41
C GLU A 206 -4.10 0.49 -7.18
N PHE A 207 -3.22 -0.32 -6.62
CA PHE A 207 -3.45 -1.16 -5.44
C PHE A 207 -2.98 -0.47 -4.15
N GLY A 208 -3.60 -0.83 -3.01
CA GLY A 208 -3.11 -0.46 -1.67
C GLY A 208 -3.62 0.88 -1.11
N ARG A 209 -4.52 1.57 -1.81
CA ARG A 209 -5.10 2.86 -1.39
C ARG A 209 -6.01 2.73 -0.15
N PRO A 210 -6.22 3.79 0.66
CA PRO A 210 -5.37 4.96 0.86
C PRO A 210 -4.24 4.67 1.86
N GLY A 211 -3.51 3.55 1.70
CA GLY A 211 -2.46 3.11 2.62
C GLY A 211 -2.76 1.79 3.36
N VAL A 212 -3.71 0.99 2.88
CA VAL A 212 -3.96 -0.37 3.41
C VAL A 212 -2.86 -1.36 3.00
N GLY A 213 -2.11 -1.02 1.94
CA GLY A 213 -1.10 -1.88 1.34
C GLY A 213 -1.70 -3.07 0.59
N CYS A 214 -0.84 -3.83 -0.07
CA CYS A 214 -1.25 -4.99 -0.87
C CYS A 214 -0.06 -5.94 -1.02
N ARG A 215 -0.33 -7.19 -1.42
CA ARG A 215 0.70 -8.17 -1.80
C ARG A 215 0.60 -8.50 -3.28
N PHE A 216 1.73 -8.86 -3.88
CA PHE A 216 1.78 -9.16 -5.31
C PHE A 216 0.88 -10.33 -5.74
N ARG A 217 0.54 -11.27 -4.85
CA ARG A 217 -0.48 -12.28 -5.15
C ARG A 217 -1.86 -11.71 -5.49
N GLU A 218 -2.22 -10.56 -4.93
CA GLU A 218 -3.49 -9.89 -5.28
C GLU A 218 -3.37 -9.18 -6.63
N VAL A 219 -2.19 -8.63 -6.94
CA VAL A 219 -1.88 -8.07 -8.27
C VAL A 219 -1.97 -9.18 -9.33
N GLN A 220 -1.43 -10.37 -9.04
CA GLN A 220 -1.46 -11.51 -9.96
C GLN A 220 -2.89 -11.94 -10.32
N LYS A 221 -3.84 -11.85 -9.38
CA LYS A 221 -5.25 -12.14 -9.68
C LYS A 221 -5.74 -11.24 -10.82
N VAL A 222 -5.44 -9.95 -10.75
CA VAL A 222 -5.84 -8.96 -11.75
C VAL A 222 -5.09 -9.17 -13.06
N THR A 223 -3.77 -9.36 -13.03
CA THR A 223 -2.98 -9.57 -14.27
C THR A 223 -3.42 -10.84 -15.00
N ARG A 224 -3.69 -11.94 -14.30
CA ARG A 224 -4.25 -13.16 -14.90
C ARG A 224 -5.61 -12.95 -15.54
N ALA A 225 -6.48 -12.18 -14.89
CA ALA A 225 -7.81 -11.89 -15.42
C ALA A 225 -7.76 -11.02 -16.68
N LEU A 226 -6.75 -10.14 -16.79
CA LEU A 226 -6.56 -9.25 -17.93
C LEU A 226 -5.75 -9.87 -19.08
N ALA A 227 -4.89 -10.86 -18.80
CA ALA A 227 -4.01 -11.46 -19.80
C ALA A 227 -4.75 -12.16 -20.96
N GLY A 228 -6.01 -12.55 -20.77
CA GLY A 228 -6.85 -13.17 -21.79
C GLY A 228 -7.62 -12.20 -22.69
N VAL A 229 -7.48 -10.88 -22.49
CA VAL A 229 -8.20 -9.86 -23.28
C VAL A 229 -7.47 -9.62 -24.60
N ASP A 230 -8.21 -9.72 -25.71
CA ASP A 230 -7.66 -9.47 -27.04
C ASP A 230 -7.18 -8.01 -27.18
N ASP A 231 -6.02 -7.84 -27.83
CA ASP A 231 -5.37 -6.54 -28.09
C ASP A 231 -5.03 -5.71 -26.83
N LEU A 232 -5.03 -6.34 -25.64
CA LEU A 232 -4.51 -5.75 -24.42
C LEU A 232 -3.03 -6.13 -24.25
N SER A 233 -2.22 -5.15 -23.88
CA SER A 233 -0.83 -5.36 -23.46
C SER A 233 -0.54 -4.73 -22.10
N PHE A 234 0.40 -5.31 -21.36
CA PHE A 234 0.96 -4.70 -20.17
C PHE A 234 2.09 -3.74 -20.58
N GLU A 235 2.13 -2.53 -20.01
CA GLU A 235 3.14 -1.54 -20.39
C GLU A 235 4.56 -2.09 -20.11
N PRO A 236 5.43 -2.24 -21.12
CA PRO A 236 6.72 -2.92 -20.95
C PRO A 236 7.64 -2.27 -19.92
N ASN A 237 7.55 -0.94 -19.75
CA ASN A 237 8.37 -0.20 -18.80
C ASN A 237 7.75 -0.10 -17.40
N ASN A 238 6.57 -0.66 -17.18
CA ASN A 238 5.91 -0.62 -15.88
C ASN A 238 6.63 -1.57 -14.88
N PRO A 239 6.91 -1.10 -13.64
CA PRO A 239 7.59 -1.92 -12.65
C PRO A 239 6.92 -3.28 -12.35
N VAL A 240 5.60 -3.39 -12.48
CA VAL A 240 4.89 -4.67 -12.31
C VAL A 240 5.13 -5.59 -13.47
N THR A 241 5.07 -5.07 -14.71
CA THR A 241 5.31 -5.85 -15.93
C THR A 241 6.68 -6.52 -15.92
N VAL A 242 7.70 -5.83 -15.39
CA VAL A 242 9.06 -6.40 -15.24
C VAL A 242 9.12 -7.57 -14.24
N LEU A 243 8.17 -7.65 -13.31
CA LEU A 243 8.07 -8.75 -12.35
C LEU A 243 7.26 -9.94 -12.89
N MET A 244 6.74 -9.86 -14.12
CA MET A 244 5.98 -10.94 -14.74
C MET A 244 6.95 -12.00 -15.27
N SER A 245 6.76 -13.25 -14.84
CA SER A 245 7.44 -14.39 -15.42
C SER A 245 6.88 -14.76 -16.80
N ASP A 246 5.60 -14.46 -17.02
CA ASP A 246 4.92 -14.67 -18.30
C ASP A 246 3.76 -13.67 -18.47
N GLN A 247 3.91 -12.77 -19.44
CA GLN A 247 2.91 -11.74 -19.73
C GLN A 247 1.66 -12.30 -20.41
N ALA A 248 1.77 -13.42 -21.15
CA ALA A 248 0.64 -14.02 -21.86
C ALA A 248 -0.33 -14.72 -20.89
N THR A 249 0.17 -15.24 -19.77
CA THR A 249 -0.67 -15.84 -18.72
C THR A 249 -1.00 -14.86 -17.60
N GLY A 250 -0.28 -13.74 -17.50
CA GLY A 250 -0.44 -12.80 -16.40
C GLY A 250 0.31 -13.20 -15.14
N ASP A 251 1.23 -14.16 -15.21
CA ASP A 251 1.93 -14.72 -14.05
C ASP A 251 3.11 -13.84 -13.61
N LEU A 252 3.15 -13.55 -12.31
CA LEU A 252 4.28 -12.89 -11.65
C LEU A 252 5.28 -13.94 -11.16
N ASP A 253 6.55 -13.54 -11.04
CA ASP A 253 7.59 -14.37 -10.45
C ASP A 253 7.11 -14.92 -9.08
N PRO A 254 7.03 -16.25 -8.89
CA PRO A 254 6.56 -16.84 -7.64
C PRO A 254 7.31 -16.36 -6.39
N ALA A 255 8.57 -15.93 -6.52
CA ALA A 255 9.38 -15.41 -5.43
C ALA A 255 8.84 -14.08 -4.86
N VAL A 256 8.12 -13.27 -5.66
CA VAL A 256 7.66 -11.94 -5.24
C VAL A 256 6.25 -11.93 -4.68
N LEU A 257 5.46 -12.99 -4.90
CA LEU A 257 4.01 -13.03 -4.60
C LEU A 257 3.66 -12.70 -3.14
N ASN A 258 4.56 -13.03 -2.21
CA ASN A 258 4.36 -12.79 -0.78
C ASN A 258 4.97 -11.46 -0.30
N GLU A 259 5.68 -10.71 -1.14
CA GLU A 259 6.15 -9.38 -0.78
C GLU A 259 4.99 -8.40 -0.69
N LYS A 260 5.04 -7.53 0.33
CA LYS A 260 4.01 -6.54 0.62
C LYS A 260 4.51 -5.15 0.28
N PHE A 261 3.64 -4.32 -0.30
CA PHE A 261 3.96 -2.95 -0.68
C PHE A 261 2.86 -1.98 -0.20
N LEU A 262 3.19 -0.69 -0.16
CA LEU A 262 2.25 0.37 0.21
C LEU A 262 1.28 0.68 -0.93
N SER A 263 1.79 0.96 -2.13
CA SER A 263 0.97 1.07 -3.33
C SER A 263 1.74 0.64 -4.57
N CYS A 264 1.01 0.25 -5.61
CA CYS A 264 1.56 -0.26 -6.85
C CYS A 264 0.57 0.03 -7.96
N ILE A 265 1.04 0.39 -9.15
CA ILE A 265 0.19 0.69 -10.29
C ILE A 265 0.48 -0.33 -11.39
N LEU A 266 -0.53 -1.11 -11.76
CA LEU A 266 -0.50 -1.91 -12.98
C LEU A 266 -0.95 -1.05 -14.14
N GLU A 267 -0.19 -1.02 -15.23
CA GLU A 267 -0.50 -0.24 -16.43
C GLU A 267 -0.80 -1.18 -17.60
N THR A 268 -1.93 -0.95 -18.26
CA THR A 268 -2.33 -1.68 -19.47
C THR A 268 -2.60 -0.72 -20.62
N MET A 269 -2.41 -1.21 -21.85
CA MET A 269 -2.61 -0.48 -23.09
C MET A 269 -3.50 -1.30 -24.02
N MET A 270 -4.49 -0.67 -24.64
CA MET A 270 -5.48 -1.33 -25.50
C MET A 270 -6.12 -0.36 -26.50
N PRO A 271 -6.81 -0.85 -27.54
CA PRO A 271 -7.78 -0.04 -28.28
C PRO A 271 -8.89 0.48 -27.37
N LEU A 272 -9.37 1.70 -27.59
CA LEU A 272 -10.39 2.35 -26.76
C LEU A 272 -11.67 1.52 -26.67
N GLU A 273 -12.01 0.78 -27.73
CA GLU A 273 -13.20 -0.06 -27.82
C GLU A 273 -13.17 -1.25 -26.85
N ARG A 274 -11.99 -1.61 -26.32
CA ARG A 274 -11.82 -2.67 -25.31
C ARG A 274 -12.00 -2.18 -23.88
N ALA A 275 -11.99 -0.87 -23.65
CA ALA A 275 -12.12 -0.31 -22.30
C ALA A 275 -13.37 -0.82 -21.53
N PRO A 276 -14.58 -0.95 -22.13
CA PRO A 276 -15.74 -1.49 -21.42
C PRO A 276 -15.52 -2.91 -20.87
N GLU A 277 -14.94 -3.79 -21.68
CA GLU A 277 -14.65 -5.19 -21.32
C GLU A 277 -13.65 -5.27 -20.15
N VAL A 278 -12.57 -4.50 -20.22
CA VAL A 278 -11.54 -4.44 -19.18
C VAL A 278 -12.11 -3.89 -17.86
N LEU A 279 -12.91 -2.82 -17.94
CA LEU A 279 -13.60 -2.25 -16.78
C LEU A 279 -14.54 -3.26 -16.12
N GLU A 280 -15.28 -4.05 -16.89
CA GLU A 280 -16.15 -5.11 -16.38
C GLU A 280 -15.34 -6.22 -15.68
N ILE A 281 -14.25 -6.69 -16.28
CA ILE A 281 -13.36 -7.69 -15.68
C ILE A 281 -12.82 -7.20 -14.33
N ILE A 282 -12.37 -5.95 -14.25
CA ILE A 282 -11.86 -5.37 -13.00
C ILE A 282 -12.97 -5.26 -11.94
N GLN A 283 -14.20 -4.87 -12.31
CA GLN A 283 -15.33 -4.83 -11.38
C GLN A 283 -15.66 -6.21 -10.82
N ASN A 284 -15.59 -7.24 -11.65
CA ASN A 284 -15.90 -8.61 -11.25
C ASN A 284 -14.87 -9.20 -10.29
N ILE A 285 -13.58 -8.88 -10.47
CA ILE A 285 -12.52 -9.39 -9.61
C ILE A 285 -12.31 -8.57 -8.33
N ALA A 286 -12.68 -7.29 -8.33
CA ALA A 286 -12.46 -6.39 -7.19
C ALA A 286 -12.98 -6.93 -5.83
N PRO A 287 -14.14 -7.61 -5.73
CA PRO A 287 -14.62 -8.21 -4.48
C PRO A 287 -13.76 -9.36 -3.95
N GLU A 288 -12.90 -9.96 -4.77
CA GLU A 288 -12.03 -11.08 -4.40
C GLU A 288 -10.64 -10.64 -3.91
N LEU A 289 -10.35 -9.34 -3.98
CA LEU A 289 -9.05 -8.78 -3.62
C LEU A 289 -9.01 -8.44 -2.11
N ASP A 290 -7.91 -8.82 -1.46
CA ASP A 290 -7.61 -8.41 -0.07
C ASP A 290 -6.85 -7.07 -0.05
N THR A 291 -7.41 -6.07 -0.73
CA THR A 291 -6.92 -4.70 -0.76
C THR A 291 -8.00 -3.76 -1.29
N VAL A 292 -7.69 -2.47 -1.38
CA VAL A 292 -8.52 -1.50 -2.11
C VAL A 292 -7.78 -1.11 -3.37
N ILE A 293 -8.52 -1.07 -4.48
CA ILE A 293 -8.04 -0.59 -5.77
C ILE A 293 -8.67 0.74 -6.15
N SER A 294 -7.91 1.58 -6.85
CA SER A 294 -8.38 2.74 -7.60
C SER A 294 -8.10 2.48 -9.07
N ILE A 295 -9.02 2.85 -9.95
CA ILE A 295 -8.88 2.64 -11.38
C ILE A 295 -8.61 4.00 -12.01
N ASP A 296 -7.58 4.11 -12.83
CA ASP A 296 -7.39 5.27 -13.69
C ASP A 296 -7.61 4.86 -15.14
N ILE A 297 -8.22 5.73 -15.94
CA ILE A 297 -8.31 5.57 -17.39
C ILE A 297 -7.67 6.78 -18.05
N ASN A 298 -6.98 6.52 -19.14
CA ASN A 298 -6.33 7.53 -19.94
C ASN A 298 -6.57 7.28 -21.44
N ALA A 299 -6.69 8.37 -22.19
CA ALA A 299 -6.80 8.36 -23.65
C ALA A 299 -6.58 9.78 -24.16
N ARG A 300 -6.20 9.92 -25.42
CA ARG A 300 -6.01 11.22 -26.05
C ARG A 300 -7.35 11.92 -26.26
N CYS A 301 -7.50 13.11 -25.70
CA CYS A 301 -8.65 13.98 -25.95
C CYS A 301 -8.73 14.35 -27.43
N GLY A 302 -9.95 14.48 -27.92
CA GLY A 302 -10.20 14.95 -29.28
C GLY A 302 -9.87 16.43 -29.47
N PRO A 303 -9.99 16.93 -30.71
CA PRO A 303 -9.58 18.29 -31.07
C PRO A 303 -10.30 19.39 -30.28
N ASP A 304 -11.55 19.14 -29.89
CA ASP A 304 -12.41 20.09 -29.15
C ASP A 304 -12.34 19.91 -27.62
N GLY A 305 -11.41 19.07 -27.13
CA GLY A 305 -11.27 18.78 -25.70
C GLY A 305 -12.22 17.71 -25.17
N GLU A 306 -12.93 17.01 -26.06
CA GLU A 306 -13.77 15.86 -25.73
C GLU A 306 -12.95 14.74 -25.06
N ILE A 307 -13.55 14.10 -24.06
CA ILE A 307 -12.97 12.98 -23.33
C ILE A 307 -13.58 11.69 -23.93
N PRO A 308 -12.82 10.92 -24.73
CA PRO A 308 -13.40 9.88 -25.59
C PRO A 308 -13.93 8.66 -24.82
N TYR A 309 -13.56 8.51 -23.55
CA TYR A 309 -14.01 7.43 -22.68
C TYR A 309 -15.09 7.86 -21.67
N GLU A 310 -15.58 9.10 -21.70
CA GLU A 310 -16.55 9.59 -20.69
C GLU A 310 -17.83 8.75 -20.68
N ALA A 311 -18.44 8.55 -21.85
CA ALA A 311 -19.62 7.71 -22.00
C ALA A 311 -19.34 6.23 -21.59
N ILE A 312 -18.17 5.69 -21.94
CA ILE A 312 -17.78 4.32 -21.59
C ILE A 312 -17.74 4.13 -20.07
N VAL A 313 -17.13 5.09 -19.35
CA VAL A 313 -16.99 5.03 -17.89
C VAL A 313 -18.35 5.17 -17.21
N ASP A 314 -19.18 6.10 -17.68
CA ASP A 314 -20.54 6.31 -17.15
C ASP A 314 -21.44 5.08 -17.37
N GLU A 315 -21.41 4.49 -18.58
CA GLU A 315 -22.17 3.28 -18.91
C GLU A 315 -21.69 2.06 -18.12
N ALA A 316 -20.39 1.96 -17.83
CA ALA A 316 -19.81 0.94 -16.96
C ALA A 316 -20.15 1.13 -15.47
N GLY A 317 -20.90 2.19 -15.10
CA GLY A 317 -21.36 2.46 -13.74
C GLY A 317 -20.30 3.09 -12.83
N PHE A 318 -19.23 3.60 -13.40
CA PHE A 318 -18.17 4.27 -12.65
C PHE A 318 -18.43 5.77 -12.55
N THR A 319 -17.90 6.40 -11.49
CA THR A 319 -17.98 7.85 -11.31
C THR A 319 -16.63 8.49 -11.63
N MET A 320 -16.57 9.26 -12.72
CA MET A 320 -15.39 10.08 -13.01
C MET A 320 -15.18 11.15 -11.94
N ARG A 321 -13.94 11.28 -11.46
CA ARG A 321 -13.53 12.36 -10.55
C ARG A 321 -12.90 13.51 -11.35
N PRO A 322 -13.07 14.76 -10.91
CA PRO A 322 -12.50 15.91 -11.63
C PRO A 322 -10.97 16.03 -11.51
N ASN A 323 -10.33 15.17 -10.71
CA ASN A 323 -8.90 15.25 -10.34
C ASN A 323 -7.96 14.72 -11.43
N GLY A 324 -8.27 15.06 -12.68
CA GLY A 324 -7.53 14.69 -13.87
C GLY A 324 -6.14 15.32 -13.95
N LYS A 325 -5.16 14.59 -14.49
CA LYS A 325 -3.96 15.22 -15.07
C LYS A 325 -4.13 15.29 -16.57
N THR A 326 -3.94 16.47 -17.16
CA THR A 326 -4.10 16.70 -18.60
C THR A 326 -2.83 17.27 -19.20
N ASN A 327 -2.21 16.55 -20.14
CA ASN A 327 -1.08 17.11 -20.89
C ASN A 327 -1.55 18.30 -21.74
N LEU A 328 -0.81 19.40 -21.81
CA LEU A 328 -1.28 20.55 -22.59
C LEU A 328 -0.96 20.40 -24.09
N GLY A 329 -0.06 19.49 -24.46
CA GLY A 329 0.43 19.35 -25.83
C GLY A 329 1.47 20.42 -26.17
N LEU A 330 2.23 20.88 -25.17
CA LEU A 330 3.24 21.93 -25.33
C LEU A 330 4.64 21.37 -25.56
N ALA A 331 4.84 20.08 -25.29
CA ALA A 331 6.13 19.44 -25.53
C ALA A 331 6.45 19.35 -27.03
N ARG A 332 7.74 19.46 -27.35
CA ARG A 332 8.25 19.10 -28.68
C ARG A 332 8.23 17.58 -28.77
N MET A 333 7.66 17.05 -29.84
CA MET A 333 7.68 15.62 -30.14
C MET A 333 9.13 15.13 -30.17
N ILE A 334 9.41 14.09 -29.37
CA ILE A 334 10.65 13.34 -29.38
C ILE A 334 10.47 12.30 -30.49
N GLU A 335 11.33 12.35 -31.52
CA GLU A 335 11.36 11.27 -32.51
C GLU A 335 11.66 9.95 -31.79
N PRO A 336 11.00 8.84 -32.15
CA PRO A 336 11.29 7.54 -31.55
C PRO A 336 12.79 7.28 -31.65
N GLN A 337 13.46 7.08 -30.52
CA GLN A 337 14.85 6.64 -30.56
C GLN A 337 14.85 5.25 -31.20
N GLU A 338 15.51 5.09 -32.36
CA GLU A 338 15.76 3.78 -32.94
C GLU A 338 16.36 2.88 -31.86
N GLU A 339 15.77 1.69 -31.67
CA GLU A 339 16.32 0.69 -30.76
C GLU A 339 17.78 0.47 -31.13
N VAL A 340 18.70 0.77 -30.20
CA VAL A 340 20.10 0.43 -30.36
C VAL A 340 20.18 -1.09 -30.32
N ALA A 341 20.38 -1.68 -31.49
CA ALA A 341 20.41 -3.12 -31.77
C ALA A 341 21.41 -3.91 -30.90
#